data_AF-A0A950EY58-F1
#
_entry.id   AF-A0A950EY58-F1
#
_cell.length_a   1.000
_cell.length_b   1.000
_cell.length_c   1.000
_cell.angle_alpha   90.00
_cell.angle_beta   90.00
_cell.angle_gamma   90.00
#
_symmetry.space_group_name_H-M   'P 1'
#
loop_
_entity.id
_entity.type
_entity.pdbx_description
1 polymer ?
#
loop_
_entity_poly.entity_id
_entity_poly.type
_entity_poly.pdbx_seq_one_letter_code
_entity_poly.pdbx_strand_id
1 'polypeptide(L)'
;MNRKWIGFAVVATLVAASGLASGLSRAQDQEKHKETETPLGKIMEKVQKHNIAITKATRNAASFKKNQKEVEKSAAELAKLAKDGKPLKEAYLKNAKEETDPKKRQEKWDEIMDAFAKTSKDLAVAAAKDGATQKQAKDLFQTVKKTCSDCHTVFRVESEF
;
A
#
# COMPACT_ATOMS: atom_id res chain seq x y z
N MET A 1 -2.58 -47.04 12.59
CA MET A 1 -1.37 -47.30 11.78
C MET A 1 -0.98 -46.01 11.08
N ASN A 2 -0.17 -45.14 11.72
CA ASN A 2 1.30 -45.12 11.73
C ASN A 2 1.95 -44.63 10.42
N ARG A 3 2.22 -43.32 10.37
CA ARG A 3 3.40 -42.68 9.73
C ARG A 3 3.52 -41.25 10.26
N LYS A 4 4.08 -41.02 11.46
CA LYS A 4 5.51 -40.81 11.76
C LYS A 4 6.21 -39.90 10.74
N TRP A 5 6.20 -38.60 11.00
CA TRP A 5 7.37 -37.75 10.80
C TRP A 5 7.77 -37.21 12.19
N ILE A 6 8.87 -37.76 12.66
CA ILE A 6 9.59 -37.40 13.87
C ILE A 6 10.62 -36.37 13.46
N GLY A 7 10.79 -35.33 14.30
CA GLY A 7 12.08 -34.71 14.52
C GLY A 7 12.36 -33.44 13.72
N PHE A 8 12.09 -32.29 14.34
CA PHE A 8 13.13 -31.27 14.41
C PHE A 8 13.43 -31.03 15.89
N ALA A 9 14.68 -31.30 16.24
CA ALA A 9 15.21 -31.25 17.57
C ALA A 9 15.14 -29.83 18.12
N VAL A 10 14.60 -29.71 19.34
CA VAL A 10 14.81 -28.56 20.21
C VAL A 10 16.29 -28.61 20.62
N VAL A 11 17.12 -27.85 19.92
CA VAL A 11 18.47 -27.54 20.40
C VAL A 11 18.33 -26.30 21.27
N ALA A 12 18.25 -26.54 22.58
CA ALA A 12 18.43 -25.52 23.59
C ALA A 12 19.91 -25.14 23.66
N THR A 13 20.33 -24.15 22.88
CA THR A 13 21.60 -23.46 23.14
C THR A 13 21.30 -22.18 23.90
N LEU A 14 21.47 -22.26 25.22
CA LEU A 14 21.64 -21.11 26.09
C LEU A 14 22.85 -20.32 25.62
N VAL A 15 22.62 -19.20 24.93
CA VAL A 15 23.58 -18.10 24.85
C VAL A 15 22.97 -16.94 25.62
N ALA A 16 23.36 -16.85 26.89
CA ALA A 16 23.24 -15.62 27.65
C ALA A 16 24.20 -14.60 27.04
N ALA A 17 23.68 -13.78 26.12
CA ALA A 17 24.30 -12.52 25.73
C ALA A 17 23.27 -11.41 26.00
N SER A 18 23.54 -10.68 27.08
CA SER A 18 23.28 -9.27 27.34
C SER A 18 22.17 -8.63 26.49
N GLY A 19 21.08 -8.27 27.16
CA GLY A 19 19.86 -7.74 26.58
C GLY A 19 20.07 -6.53 25.65
N LEU A 20 19.30 -6.54 24.56
CA LEU A 20 18.83 -5.39 23.77
C LEU A 20 17.95 -5.83 22.57
N ALA A 21 17.79 -7.13 22.30
CA ALA A 21 17.04 -7.60 21.13
C ALA A 21 15.51 -7.74 21.31
N SER A 22 14.98 -7.78 22.54
CA SER A 22 13.54 -7.94 22.80
C SER A 22 12.76 -6.63 22.90
N GLY A 23 13.45 -5.48 22.90
CA GLY A 23 12.82 -4.15 22.89
C GLY A 23 12.42 -3.66 21.50
N LEU A 24 13.17 -4.05 20.46
CA LEU A 24 12.99 -3.52 19.10
C LEU A 24 11.67 -4.00 18.46
N SER A 25 11.28 -5.25 18.70
CA SER A 25 10.01 -5.81 18.17
C SER A 25 8.78 -5.14 18.79
N ARG A 26 8.80 -4.85 20.10
CA ARG A 26 7.69 -4.15 20.78
C ARG A 26 7.61 -2.67 20.41
N ALA A 27 8.74 -1.99 20.22
CA ALA A 27 8.78 -0.60 19.77
C ALA A 27 8.30 -0.47 18.31
N GLN A 28 8.72 -1.37 17.42
CA GLN A 28 8.23 -1.41 16.03
C GLN A 28 6.74 -1.72 15.92
N ASP A 29 6.22 -2.66 16.72
CA ASP A 29 4.78 -2.94 16.74
C ASP A 29 4.01 -1.75 17.30
N GLN A 30 4.50 -1.09 18.36
CA GLN A 30 3.86 0.12 18.89
C GLN A 30 3.89 1.31 17.91
N GLU A 31 4.98 1.54 17.19
CA GLU A 31 5.04 2.62 16.18
C GLU A 31 4.18 2.32 14.95
N LYS A 32 4.19 1.08 14.44
CA LYS A 32 3.27 0.67 13.37
C LYS A 32 1.81 0.82 13.76
N HIS A 33 1.46 0.44 15.00
CA HIS A 33 0.12 0.65 15.53
C HIS A 33 -0.26 2.14 15.62
N LYS A 34 0.69 3.02 15.96
CA LYS A 34 0.43 4.47 16.00
C LYS A 34 0.20 5.08 14.62
N GLU A 35 0.97 4.66 13.60
CA GLU A 35 0.78 5.16 12.23
C GLU A 35 -0.58 4.75 11.65
N THR A 36 -1.02 3.50 11.86
CA THR A 36 -2.30 3.00 11.37
C THR A 36 -3.50 3.65 12.07
N GLU A 37 -3.34 4.13 13.29
CA GLU A 37 -4.39 4.84 14.03
C GLU A 37 -4.65 6.27 13.53
N THR A 38 -3.70 6.86 12.79
CA THR A 38 -3.89 8.20 12.20
C THR A 38 -5.00 8.19 11.13
N PRO A 39 -5.68 9.34 10.88
CA PRO A 39 -6.67 9.43 9.81
C PRO A 39 -6.16 8.96 8.45
N LEU A 40 -4.92 9.31 8.08
CA LEU A 40 -4.31 8.83 6.83
C LEU A 40 -3.94 7.35 6.92
N GLY A 41 -3.43 6.87 8.06
CA GLY A 41 -3.13 5.46 8.30
C GLY A 41 -4.32 4.55 8.02
N LYS A 42 -5.50 4.90 8.53
CA LYS A 42 -6.76 4.18 8.26
C LYS A 42 -7.15 4.19 6.78
N ILE A 43 -6.85 5.28 6.05
CA ILE A 43 -7.03 5.32 4.59
C ILE A 43 -6.02 4.39 3.91
N MET A 44 -4.76 4.40 4.34
CA MET A 44 -3.70 3.56 3.77
C MET A 44 -3.97 2.06 3.98
N GLU A 45 -4.55 1.65 5.10
CA GLU A 45 -5.02 0.26 5.29
C GLU A 45 -6.05 -0.15 4.24
N LYS A 46 -7.02 0.72 3.95
CA LYS A 46 -8.03 0.48 2.90
C LYS A 46 -7.37 0.46 1.51
N VAL A 47 -6.46 1.39 1.23
CA VAL A 47 -5.67 1.42 -0.02
C VAL A 47 -4.93 0.09 -0.19
N GLN A 48 -4.26 -0.39 0.85
CA GLN A 48 -3.51 -1.65 0.80
C GLN A 48 -4.43 -2.84 0.52
N LYS A 49 -5.61 -2.91 1.14
CA LYS A 49 -6.61 -3.95 0.88
C LYS A 49 -7.01 -4.00 -0.60
N HIS A 50 -7.36 -2.86 -1.18
CA HIS A 50 -7.75 -2.78 -2.60
C HIS A 50 -6.56 -3.05 -3.54
N ASN A 51 -5.36 -2.56 -3.22
CA ASN A 51 -4.14 -2.85 -3.98
C ASN A 51 -3.83 -4.36 -4.01
N ILE A 52 -4.02 -5.08 -2.89
CA ILE A 52 -3.85 -6.54 -2.84
C ILE A 52 -4.92 -7.25 -3.69
N ALA A 53 -6.18 -6.81 -3.61
CA ALA A 53 -7.27 -7.38 -4.40
C ALA A 53 -6.98 -7.26 -5.91
N ILE A 54 -6.63 -6.06 -6.37
CA ILE A 54 -6.28 -5.81 -7.79
C ILE A 54 -5.02 -6.58 -8.19
N THR A 55 -4.01 -6.66 -7.33
CA THR A 55 -2.79 -7.46 -7.60
C THR A 55 -3.13 -8.92 -7.86
N LYS A 56 -3.98 -9.53 -7.02
CA LYS A 56 -4.40 -10.92 -7.18
C LYS A 56 -5.26 -11.11 -8.43
N ALA A 57 -6.22 -10.23 -8.67
CA ALA A 57 -7.12 -10.30 -9.81
C ALA A 57 -6.39 -10.12 -11.16
N THR A 58 -5.39 -9.24 -11.22
CA THR A 58 -4.62 -8.95 -12.45
C THR A 58 -3.41 -9.87 -12.65
N ARG A 59 -3.27 -10.95 -11.87
CA ARG A 59 -2.10 -11.85 -11.94
C ARG A 59 -2.04 -12.62 -13.27
N ASN A 60 -3.18 -13.07 -13.78
CA ASN A 60 -3.28 -13.80 -15.05
C ASN A 60 -4.71 -13.68 -15.63
N ALA A 61 -4.89 -14.04 -16.90
CA ALA A 61 -6.14 -13.88 -17.63
C ALA A 61 -7.34 -14.58 -16.96
N ALA A 62 -7.15 -15.79 -16.43
CA ALA A 62 -8.21 -16.54 -15.76
C ALA A 62 -8.66 -15.86 -14.45
N SER A 63 -7.71 -15.33 -13.66
CA SER A 63 -8.02 -14.60 -12.43
C SER A 63 -8.75 -13.30 -12.74
N PHE A 64 -8.33 -12.60 -13.80
CA PHE A 64 -8.97 -11.35 -14.21
C PHE A 64 -10.40 -11.59 -14.69
N LYS A 65 -10.62 -12.57 -15.58
CA LYS A 65 -11.96 -12.90 -16.09
C LYS A 65 -12.96 -13.19 -14.98
N LYS A 66 -12.52 -13.86 -13.91
CA LYS A 66 -13.36 -14.16 -12.73
C LYS A 66 -13.61 -12.94 -11.82
N ASN A 67 -12.69 -11.98 -11.80
CA ASN A 67 -12.67 -10.89 -10.81
C ASN A 67 -12.72 -9.50 -11.45
N GLN A 68 -13.08 -9.37 -12.73
CA GLN A 68 -13.07 -8.10 -13.48
C GLN A 68 -13.89 -7.02 -12.76
N LYS A 69 -15.10 -7.36 -12.30
CA LYS A 69 -15.96 -6.47 -11.51
C LYS A 69 -15.33 -6.05 -10.18
N GLU A 70 -14.55 -6.93 -9.56
CA GLU A 70 -13.84 -6.60 -8.31
C GLU A 70 -12.65 -5.66 -8.58
N VAL A 71 -12.00 -5.76 -9.74
CA VAL A 71 -10.98 -4.80 -10.19
C VAL A 71 -11.61 -3.43 -10.40
N GLU A 72 -12.73 -3.35 -11.12
CA GLU A 72 -13.49 -2.12 -11.31
C GLU A 72 -13.85 -1.47 -9.98
N LYS A 73 -14.52 -2.23 -9.09
CA LYS A 73 -14.94 -1.75 -7.78
C LYS A 73 -13.77 -1.30 -6.92
N SER A 74 -12.72 -2.12 -6.82
CA SER A 74 -11.55 -1.77 -6.02
C SER A 74 -10.83 -0.53 -6.56
N ALA A 75 -10.69 -0.39 -7.87
CA ALA A 75 -10.08 0.78 -8.47
C ALA A 75 -10.93 2.06 -8.27
N ALA A 76 -12.26 1.94 -8.33
CA ALA A 76 -13.16 3.04 -8.01
C ALA A 76 -13.05 3.47 -6.54
N GLU A 77 -12.92 2.51 -5.61
CA GLU A 77 -12.69 2.81 -4.20
C GLU A 77 -11.32 3.47 -3.96
N LEU A 78 -10.25 3.03 -4.65
CA LEU A 78 -8.96 3.74 -4.60
C LEU A 78 -9.08 5.21 -5.03
N ALA A 79 -9.85 5.49 -6.09
CA ALA A 79 -10.09 6.85 -6.55
C ALA A 79 -10.87 7.70 -5.53
N LYS A 80 -11.75 7.10 -4.71
CA LYS A 80 -12.43 7.79 -3.60
C LYS A 80 -11.47 8.03 -2.44
N LEU A 81 -10.71 7.02 -2.04
CA LEU A 81 -9.73 7.11 -0.96
C LEU A 81 -8.65 8.17 -1.23
N ALA A 82 -8.28 8.36 -2.49
CA ALA A 82 -7.41 9.47 -2.90
C ALA A 82 -8.02 10.85 -2.55
N LYS A 83 -9.32 11.04 -2.81
CA LYS A 83 -10.02 12.30 -2.47
C LYS A 83 -10.14 12.48 -0.96
N ASP A 84 -10.39 11.40 -0.22
CA ASP A 84 -10.49 11.42 1.24
C ASP A 84 -9.13 11.71 1.90
N GLY A 85 -8.03 11.21 1.30
CA GLY A 85 -6.67 11.42 1.80
C GLY A 85 -6.12 12.81 1.47
N LYS A 86 -6.50 13.40 0.32
CA LYS A 86 -6.01 14.71 -0.13
C LYS A 86 -6.10 15.83 0.93
N PRO A 87 -7.22 16.04 1.66
CA PRO A 87 -7.31 17.09 2.67
C PRO A 87 -6.47 16.83 3.93
N LEU A 88 -5.92 15.63 4.13
CA LEU A 88 -5.15 15.28 5.33
C LEU A 88 -3.68 15.73 5.28
N LYS A 89 -3.29 16.51 4.27
CA LYS A 89 -1.89 16.86 3.96
C LYS A 89 -1.13 17.51 5.10
N GLU A 90 -1.75 18.40 5.87
CA GLU A 90 -1.05 19.28 6.82
C GLU A 90 -0.13 18.53 7.78
N ALA A 91 -0.53 17.36 8.28
CA ALA A 91 0.26 16.56 9.20
C ALA A 91 1.51 15.91 8.56
N TYR A 92 1.54 15.81 7.22
CA TYR A 92 2.53 15.04 6.46
C TYR A 92 3.40 15.90 5.54
N LEU A 93 3.05 17.17 5.28
CA LEU A 93 3.88 18.05 4.46
C LEU A 93 5.29 18.17 5.01
N LYS A 94 5.47 18.22 6.33
CA LYS A 94 6.79 18.26 6.98
C LYS A 94 7.70 17.06 6.64
N ASN A 95 7.14 15.97 6.13
CA ASN A 95 7.88 14.77 5.74
C ASN A 95 8.41 14.84 4.30
N ALA A 96 8.09 15.89 3.54
CA ALA A 96 8.59 16.02 2.16
C ALA A 96 10.12 16.06 2.15
N LYS A 97 10.73 15.05 1.56
CA LYS A 97 12.18 14.98 1.38
C LYS A 97 12.62 16.12 0.46
N GLU A 98 13.74 16.77 0.82
CA GLU A 98 14.45 17.77 -0.01
C GLU A 98 13.73 19.09 -0.33
N GLU A 99 12.43 19.21 -0.04
CA GLU A 99 11.65 20.44 -0.27
C GLU A 99 11.28 21.12 1.06
N THR A 100 11.62 22.40 1.19
CA THR A 100 11.37 23.18 2.41
C THR A 100 10.28 24.23 2.23
N ASP A 101 9.98 24.61 0.99
CA ASP A 101 8.92 25.56 0.64
C ASP A 101 7.54 24.94 0.94
N PRO A 102 6.75 25.52 1.88
CA PRO A 102 5.44 24.99 2.23
C PRO A 102 4.48 24.88 1.04
N LYS A 103 4.51 25.84 0.12
CA LYS A 103 3.62 25.86 -1.05
C LYS A 103 3.97 24.74 -2.02
N LYS A 104 5.27 24.54 -2.32
CA LYS A 104 5.71 23.45 -3.20
C LYS A 104 5.39 22.07 -2.64
N ARG A 105 5.47 21.89 -1.31
CA ARG A 105 5.06 20.64 -0.66
C ARG A 105 3.56 20.37 -0.82
N GLN A 106 2.74 21.40 -0.65
CA GLN A 106 1.29 21.30 -0.85
C GLN A 106 0.96 20.94 -2.30
N GLU A 107 1.57 21.64 -3.25
CA GLU A 107 1.42 21.37 -4.68
C GLU A 107 1.83 19.94 -5.02
N LYS A 108 2.94 19.45 -4.46
CA LYS A 108 3.40 18.09 -4.72
C LYS A 108 2.48 17.02 -4.14
N TRP A 109 1.95 17.25 -2.95
CA TRP A 109 0.94 16.39 -2.35
C TRP A 109 -0.32 16.34 -3.22
N ASP A 110 -0.84 17.51 -3.58
CA ASP A 110 -2.06 17.63 -4.37
C ASP A 110 -1.90 16.98 -5.76
N GLU A 111 -0.76 17.21 -6.43
CA GLU A 111 -0.40 16.59 -7.71
C GLU A 111 -0.44 15.06 -7.62
N ILE A 112 0.21 14.48 -6.61
CA ILE A 112 0.29 13.02 -6.45
C ILE A 112 -1.08 12.43 -6.11
N MET A 113 -1.86 13.07 -5.23
CA MET A 113 -3.20 12.59 -4.88
C MET A 113 -4.17 12.70 -6.05
N ASP A 114 -4.08 13.76 -6.87
CA ASP A 114 -4.88 13.90 -8.09
C ASP A 114 -4.47 12.87 -9.15
N ALA A 115 -3.17 12.62 -9.31
CA ALA A 115 -2.68 11.56 -10.19
C ALA A 115 -3.15 10.17 -9.73
N PHE A 116 -3.12 9.89 -8.42
CA PHE A 116 -3.62 8.64 -7.85
C PHE A 116 -5.12 8.49 -8.07
N ALA A 117 -5.90 9.54 -7.86
CA ALA A 117 -7.35 9.55 -8.11
C ALA A 117 -7.65 9.29 -9.59
N LYS A 118 -6.96 10.01 -10.49
CA LYS A 118 -7.16 9.90 -11.94
C LYS A 118 -6.80 8.51 -12.46
N THR A 119 -5.60 8.02 -12.15
CA THR A 119 -5.12 6.71 -12.64
C THR A 119 -5.96 5.56 -12.10
N SER A 120 -6.42 5.65 -10.85
CA SER A 120 -7.35 4.67 -10.27
C SER A 120 -8.72 4.69 -10.97
N LYS A 121 -9.23 5.89 -11.30
CA LYS A 121 -10.47 6.03 -12.09
C LYS A 121 -10.31 5.48 -13.51
N ASP A 122 -9.19 5.74 -14.16
CA ASP A 122 -8.90 5.24 -15.52
C ASP A 122 -8.85 3.70 -15.52
N LEU A 123 -8.26 3.08 -14.49
CA LEU A 123 -8.29 1.63 -14.30
C LEU A 123 -9.72 1.11 -14.09
N ALA A 124 -10.53 1.77 -13.26
CA ALA A 124 -11.92 1.38 -13.03
C ALA A 124 -12.73 1.39 -14.34
N VAL A 125 -12.63 2.49 -15.10
CA VAL A 125 -13.31 2.65 -16.39
C VAL A 125 -12.85 1.59 -17.39
N ALA A 126 -11.55 1.29 -17.45
CA ALA A 126 -11.05 0.25 -18.35
C ALA A 126 -11.52 -1.15 -17.94
N ALA A 127 -11.56 -1.45 -16.65
CA ALA A 127 -12.04 -2.74 -16.14
C ALA A 127 -13.56 -2.92 -16.33
N ALA A 128 -14.34 -1.85 -16.38
CA ALA A 128 -15.78 -1.90 -16.62
C ALA A 128 -16.16 -2.24 -18.08
N LYS A 129 -15.22 -2.11 -19.04
CA LYS A 129 -15.50 -2.35 -20.46
C LYS A 129 -15.71 -3.82 -20.75
N ASP A 130 -16.71 -4.12 -21.57
CA ASP A 130 -16.85 -5.43 -22.19
C ASP A 130 -15.61 -5.73 -23.05
N GLY A 131 -15.07 -6.94 -22.89
CA GLY A 131 -13.84 -7.34 -23.58
C GLY A 131 -12.55 -6.75 -23.00
N ALA A 132 -12.58 -6.10 -21.83
CA ALA A 132 -11.38 -5.71 -21.13
C ALA A 132 -10.43 -6.91 -20.96
N THR A 133 -9.14 -6.69 -21.15
CA THR A 133 -8.12 -7.74 -21.02
C THR A 133 -7.33 -7.60 -19.74
N GLN A 134 -6.80 -8.73 -19.24
CA GLN A 134 -5.91 -8.71 -18.08
C GLN A 134 -4.67 -7.83 -18.31
N LYS A 135 -4.09 -7.85 -19.52
CA LYS A 135 -2.91 -7.03 -19.84
C LYS A 135 -3.21 -5.54 -19.70
N GLN A 136 -4.31 -5.07 -20.31
CA GLN A 136 -4.73 -3.67 -20.20
C GLN A 136 -4.94 -3.25 -18.74
N ALA A 137 -5.65 -4.07 -17.95
CA ALA A 137 -5.87 -3.79 -16.54
C ALA A 137 -4.55 -3.79 -15.73
N LYS A 138 -3.63 -4.71 -16.04
CA LYS A 138 -2.33 -4.82 -15.36
C LYS A 138 -1.43 -3.62 -15.65
N ASP A 139 -1.40 -3.17 -16.89
CA ASP A 139 -0.60 -2.02 -17.34
C ASP A 139 -1.10 -0.73 -16.67
N LEU A 140 -2.42 -0.47 -16.70
CA LEU A 140 -3.02 0.65 -15.99
C LEU A 140 -2.78 0.59 -14.47
N PHE A 141 -2.82 -0.62 -13.90
CA PHE A 141 -2.52 -0.79 -12.49
C PHE A 141 -1.04 -0.54 -12.16
N GLN A 142 -0.09 -0.69 -13.10
CA GLN A 142 1.28 -0.23 -12.87
C GLN A 142 1.36 1.30 -12.78
N THR A 143 0.54 2.02 -13.54
CA THR A 143 0.43 3.48 -13.43
C THR A 143 -0.08 3.90 -12.05
N VAL A 144 -1.08 3.20 -11.52
CA VAL A 144 -1.56 3.40 -10.13
C VAL A 144 -0.45 3.11 -9.12
N LYS A 145 0.31 2.01 -9.29
CA LYS A 145 1.43 1.70 -8.38
C LYS A 145 2.53 2.75 -8.41
N LYS A 146 2.76 3.37 -9.57
CA LYS A 146 3.74 4.45 -9.68
C LYS A 146 3.39 5.63 -8.76
N THR A 147 2.11 6.00 -8.64
CA THR A 147 1.72 7.10 -7.74
C THR A 147 1.95 6.74 -6.27
N CYS A 148 1.83 5.46 -5.89
CA CYS A 148 2.21 5.01 -4.55
C CYS A 148 3.71 5.19 -4.31
N SER A 149 4.55 4.79 -5.27
CA SER A 149 6.00 4.98 -5.18
C SER A 149 6.36 6.46 -5.14
N ASP A 150 5.79 7.29 -6.02
CA ASP A 150 6.02 8.73 -6.05
C ASP A 150 5.66 9.38 -4.70
N CYS A 151 4.52 9.00 -4.11
CA CYS A 151 4.13 9.48 -2.77
C CYS A 151 5.13 9.06 -1.70
N HIS A 152 5.52 7.78 -1.67
CA HIS A 152 6.43 7.27 -0.66
C HIS A 152 7.84 7.85 -0.79
N THR A 153 8.34 8.05 -2.01
CA THR A 153 9.63 8.70 -2.24
C THR A 153 9.65 10.10 -1.65
N VAL A 154 8.55 10.86 -1.78
CA VAL A 154 8.49 12.25 -1.31
C VAL A 154 8.16 12.33 0.18
N PHE A 155 7.12 11.65 0.66
CA PHE A 155 6.50 11.94 1.96
C PHE A 155 6.63 10.82 3.00
N ARG A 156 7.12 9.63 2.62
CA ARG A 156 7.29 8.55 3.60
C ARG A 156 8.63 8.72 4.30
N VAL A 157 8.54 8.90 5.62
CA VAL A 157 9.70 8.80 6.51
C VAL A 157 10.07 7.32 6.58
N GLU A 158 11.27 6.98 6.13
CA GLU A 158 11.83 5.66 6.37
C GLU A 158 12.27 5.64 7.84
N SER A 159 11.79 4.67 8.62
CA SER A 159 12.32 4.47 9.95
C SER A 159 13.81 4.16 9.81
N GLU A 160 14.67 5.01 10.35
CA GLU A 160 16.09 4.71 10.48
C GLU A 160 16.21 3.39 11.26
N PHE A 161 16.80 2.38 10.62
CA PHE A 161 17.08 1.07 11.21
C PHE A 161 18.48 1.07 11.80
#